data_AF-A0A401RU09-F1
#
_entry.id   AF-A0A401RU09-F1
#
_cell.length_a   1.000
_cell.length_b   1.000
_cell.length_c   1.000
_cell.angle_alpha   90.00
_cell.angle_beta   90.00
_cell.angle_gamma   90.00
#
_symmetry.space_group_name_H-M   'P 1'
#
loop_
_entity.id
_entity.type
_entity.pdbx_description
1 polymer ?
#
loop_
_entity_poly.entity_id
_entity_poly.type
_entity_poly.pdbx_seq_one_letter_code
_entity_poly.pdbx_strand_id
1 'polypeptide(L)'
;MPSIGAAESNVAADIERRASRMKERLASGDRDDAQKQARESWMVELPPVLQNIGLGARTFKRRANGESSDRSLWTDTPADRERKAQEMLKAKHSPAKESERPGLSERDKRMAKEVASYNESRRSESLLDMHSKKLKRKAEDEKDRPQQRRAFDREQDLQVHRFDEAQKKALINKSKELNTRFSHGKNNMFL
;
A
#
# COMPACT_ATOMS: atom_id res chain seq x y z
N MET A 1 -3.56 85.58 0.34
CA MET A 1 -2.86 84.79 -0.70
C MET A 1 -2.83 83.33 -0.25
N PRO A 2 -3.70 82.44 -0.73
CA PRO A 2 -3.61 81.01 -0.40
C PRO A 2 -2.70 80.28 -1.41
N SER A 3 -1.84 79.40 -0.90
CA SER A 3 -0.91 78.57 -1.66
C SER A 3 -1.63 77.41 -2.35
N ILE A 4 -1.59 77.40 -3.68
CA ILE A 4 -2.02 76.28 -4.53
C ILE A 4 -0.88 75.26 -4.53
N GLY A 5 -1.09 74.15 -3.83
CA GLY A 5 -0.21 72.99 -3.85
C GLY A 5 -1.06 71.74 -3.73
N ALA A 6 -1.99 71.56 -4.67
CA ALA A 6 -2.74 70.33 -4.79
C ALA A 6 -1.74 69.23 -5.17
N ALA A 7 -1.45 68.34 -4.23
CA ALA A 7 -0.85 67.05 -4.52
C ALA A 7 -1.85 66.24 -5.34
N GLU A 8 -1.91 66.50 -6.65
CA GLU A 8 -2.56 65.64 -7.61
C GLU A 8 -1.75 64.35 -7.66
N SER A 9 -2.07 63.42 -6.75
CA SER A 9 -1.69 62.02 -6.89
C SER A 9 -2.31 61.53 -8.19
N ASN A 10 -1.50 61.59 -9.26
CA ASN A 10 -1.93 61.18 -10.59
C ASN A 10 -2.16 59.68 -10.56
N VAL A 11 -3.41 59.28 -10.36
CA VAL A 11 -3.86 57.88 -10.29
C VAL A 11 -3.34 57.08 -11.49
N ALA A 12 -3.21 57.71 -12.67
CA ALA A 12 -2.64 57.08 -13.85
C ALA A 12 -1.15 56.71 -13.65
N ALA A 13 -0.35 57.62 -13.10
CA ALA A 13 1.06 57.37 -12.80
C ALA A 13 1.23 56.29 -11.72
N ASP A 14 0.32 56.22 -10.74
CA ASP A 14 0.32 55.16 -9.74
C ASP A 14 -0.06 53.79 -10.32
N ILE A 15 -1.02 53.76 -11.26
CA ILE A 15 -1.39 52.54 -12.00
C ILE A 15 -0.21 52.06 -12.83
N GLU A 16 0.46 52.95 -13.57
CA GLU A 16 1.64 52.63 -14.39
C GLU A 16 2.82 52.12 -13.56
N ARG A 17 3.09 52.75 -12.39
CA ARG A 17 4.10 52.29 -11.44
C ARG A 17 3.76 50.91 -10.86
N ARG A 18 2.48 50.62 -10.63
CA ARG A 18 2.03 49.32 -10.13
C ARG A 18 2.13 48.23 -11.21
N ALA A 19 1.75 48.57 -12.44
CA ALA A 19 1.89 47.69 -13.60
C ALA A 19 3.35 47.37 -13.92
N SER A 20 4.24 48.38 -13.87
CA SER A 20 5.68 48.18 -14.12
C SER A 20 6.32 47.26 -13.08
N ARG A 21 5.98 47.45 -11.79
CA ARG A 21 6.44 46.56 -10.71
C ARG A 21 5.93 45.13 -10.88
N MET A 22 4.68 44.94 -11.30
CA MET A 22 4.14 43.61 -11.56
C MET A 22 4.84 42.93 -12.74
N LYS A 23 5.09 43.68 -13.82
CA LYS A 23 5.82 43.20 -14.99
C LYS A 23 7.25 42.78 -14.65
N GLU A 24 7.95 43.56 -13.84
CA GLU A 24 9.30 43.25 -13.38
C GLU A 24 9.33 41.97 -12.54
N ARG A 25 8.38 41.80 -11.60
CA ARG A 25 8.25 40.56 -10.79
C ARG A 25 8.00 39.31 -11.63
N LEU A 26 7.18 39.41 -12.68
CA LEU A 26 6.92 38.29 -13.59
C LEU A 26 8.13 37.97 -14.47
N ALA A 27 8.91 38.99 -14.86
CA ALA A 27 10.07 38.83 -15.75
C ALA A 27 11.33 38.38 -15.02
N SER A 28 11.53 38.77 -13.76
CA SER A 28 12.75 38.46 -12.99
C SER A 28 12.79 37.01 -12.49
N GLY A 29 11.76 36.20 -12.72
CA GLY A 29 11.75 34.78 -12.41
C GLY A 29 11.98 34.56 -10.92
N ASP A 30 10.89 34.65 -10.18
CA ASP A 30 10.79 34.71 -8.72
C ASP A 30 11.50 33.56 -7.97
N ARG A 31 12.84 33.61 -7.89
CA ARG A 31 13.66 32.65 -7.14
C ARG A 31 13.54 32.88 -5.64
N ASP A 32 13.29 34.13 -5.23
CA ASP A 32 13.26 34.52 -3.82
C ASP A 32 11.84 34.52 -3.20
N ASP A 33 10.76 34.78 -3.95
CA ASP A 33 9.41 34.68 -3.37
C ASP A 33 8.85 33.24 -3.42
N ALA A 34 9.38 32.34 -4.25
CA ALA A 34 9.01 30.93 -4.23
C ALA A 34 9.33 30.25 -2.88
N GLN A 35 10.42 30.65 -2.22
CA GLN A 35 10.74 30.21 -0.86
C GLN A 35 9.91 30.94 0.22
N LYS A 36 9.47 32.18 -0.04
CA LYS A 36 8.63 32.96 0.89
C LYS A 36 7.14 32.61 0.85
N GLN A 37 6.65 32.00 -0.23
CA GLN A 37 5.26 31.57 -0.38
C GLN A 37 5.03 30.11 0.02
N ALA A 38 6.07 29.42 0.52
CA ALA A 38 5.87 28.12 1.15
C ALA A 38 4.94 28.28 2.36
N ARG A 39 3.92 27.43 2.44
CA ARG A 39 2.98 27.42 3.56
C ARG A 39 3.74 27.09 4.85
N GLU A 40 3.45 27.84 5.91
CA GLU A 40 4.03 27.64 7.23
C GLU A 40 3.84 26.20 7.72
N SER A 41 4.79 25.68 8.50
CA SER A 41 4.84 24.26 8.87
C SER A 41 3.59 23.79 9.61
N TRP A 42 2.95 24.62 10.43
CA TRP A 42 1.68 24.27 11.11
C TRP A 42 0.47 24.13 10.16
N MET A 43 0.57 24.62 8.91
CA MET A 43 -0.47 24.45 7.88
C MET A 43 -0.26 23.19 7.03
N VAL A 44 0.95 22.62 7.02
CA VAL A 44 1.32 21.49 6.15
C VAL A 44 1.57 20.23 6.97
N GLU A 45 2.15 20.39 8.15
CA GLU A 45 2.50 19.30 9.06
C GLU A 45 1.44 19.15 10.13
N LEU A 46 1.06 17.89 10.39
CA LEU A 46 0.10 17.58 11.42
C LEU A 46 0.72 17.88 12.80
N PRO A 47 0.00 18.57 13.71
CA PRO A 47 0.49 18.79 15.05
C PRO A 47 0.91 17.48 15.73
N PRO A 48 1.95 17.52 16.59
CA PRO A 48 2.41 16.35 17.29
C PRO A 48 1.28 15.76 18.12
N VAL A 49 1.18 14.43 18.16
CA VAL A 49 0.11 13.73 18.87
C VAL A 49 0.30 13.95 20.37
N LEU A 50 -0.49 14.84 20.94
CA LEU A 50 -0.52 15.04 22.39
C LEU A 50 -1.22 13.85 23.03
N GLN A 51 -0.43 12.98 23.66
CA GLN A 51 -0.93 11.74 24.26
C GLN A 51 -1.78 11.98 25.52
N ASN A 52 -1.76 13.19 26.09
CA ASN A 52 -2.33 13.48 27.41
C ASN A 52 -2.91 14.90 27.50
N ILE A 53 -3.94 15.19 26.72
CA ILE A 53 -4.66 16.46 26.80
C ILE A 53 -5.63 16.40 28.00
N GLY A 54 -5.33 17.14 29.07
CA GLY A 54 -6.32 17.58 30.08
C GLY A 54 -6.32 16.83 31.43
N LEU A 55 -6.51 17.63 32.48
CA LEU A 55 -6.47 17.36 33.94
C LEU A 55 -7.51 16.33 34.46
N GLY A 56 -7.58 15.13 33.87
CA GLY A 56 -8.43 14.02 34.31
C GLY A 56 -7.64 12.78 34.73
N ALA A 57 -8.31 11.76 35.27
CA ALA A 57 -7.69 10.46 35.56
C ALA A 57 -7.28 9.76 34.26
N ARG A 58 -5.98 9.83 33.97
CA ARG A 58 -5.35 9.32 32.74
C ARG A 58 -5.40 7.79 32.74
N THR A 59 -6.31 7.19 31.98
CA THR A 59 -6.36 5.73 31.79
C THR A 59 -5.77 5.36 30.42
N PHE A 60 -5.07 4.22 30.36
CA PHE A 60 -4.46 3.76 29.13
C PHE A 60 -5.51 3.36 28.09
N LYS A 61 -5.28 3.73 26.84
CA LYS A 61 -5.92 3.08 25.69
C LYS A 61 -5.56 1.58 25.72
N ARG A 62 -6.54 0.72 26.01
CA ARG A 62 -6.39 -0.75 26.10
C ARG A 62 -6.27 -1.47 24.75
N ARG A 63 -6.29 -0.74 23.64
CA ARG A 63 -6.16 -1.25 22.27
C ARG A 63 -5.15 -0.38 21.53
N ALA A 64 -4.31 -1.04 20.74
CA ALA A 64 -3.16 -0.44 20.10
C ALA A 64 -3.58 0.68 19.13
N ASN A 65 -3.09 1.89 19.40
CA ASN A 65 -2.67 2.75 18.31
C ASN A 65 -1.16 2.46 18.19
N GLY A 66 -0.75 1.67 17.20
CA GLY A 66 0.67 1.59 16.86
C GLY A 66 1.19 3.00 16.63
N GLU A 67 2.41 3.29 17.08
CA GLU A 67 3.08 4.58 16.99
C GLU A 67 3.23 5.11 15.54
N SER A 68 2.76 4.36 14.55
CA SER A 68 2.86 4.63 13.13
C SER A 68 1.52 4.49 12.39
N SER A 69 0.37 4.72 13.04
CA SER A 69 -0.83 4.98 12.26
C SER A 69 -0.61 6.30 11.54
N ASP A 70 -0.12 6.20 10.32
CA ASP A 70 0.23 7.29 9.45
C ASP A 70 -1.02 8.15 9.19
N ARG A 71 -1.16 9.24 9.94
CA ARG A 71 -2.32 10.15 9.85
C ARG A 71 -2.20 11.09 8.66
N SER A 72 -1.08 11.02 7.94
CA SER A 72 -0.76 11.84 6.76
C SER A 72 -1.59 11.50 5.53
N LEU A 73 -2.37 10.40 5.55
CA LEU A 73 -3.19 9.95 4.41
C LEU A 73 -4.15 11.02 3.87
N TRP A 74 -4.57 11.97 4.71
CA TRP A 74 -5.48 13.06 4.34
C TRP A 74 -4.77 14.41 4.12
N THR A 75 -3.55 14.59 4.64
CA THR A 75 -2.80 15.87 4.53
C THR A 75 -1.74 15.86 3.42
N ASP A 76 -1.38 14.69 2.90
CA ASP A 76 -0.35 14.57 1.86
C ASP A 76 -0.80 15.17 0.53
N THR A 77 0.06 16.00 -0.06
CA THR A 77 -0.12 16.40 -1.45
C THR A 77 0.27 15.24 -2.39
N PRO A 78 -0.17 15.25 -3.66
CA PRO A 78 0.23 14.21 -4.62
C PRO A 78 1.76 14.03 -4.75
N ALA A 79 2.51 15.13 -4.65
CA ALA A 79 3.98 15.12 -4.68
C ALA A 79 4.57 14.47 -3.42
N ASP A 80 4.00 14.75 -2.25
CA ASP A 80 4.45 14.15 -0.99
C ASP A 80 4.19 12.64 -0.97
N ARG A 81 3.05 12.21 -1.51
CA ARG A 81 2.69 10.79 -1.63
C ARG A 81 3.67 10.02 -2.52
N GLU A 82 4.10 10.62 -3.62
CA GLU A 82 5.10 10.03 -4.51
C GLU A 82 6.48 9.95 -3.84
N ARG A 83 6.92 11.04 -3.20
CA ARG A 83 8.19 11.06 -2.45
C ARG A 83 8.22 9.98 -1.37
N LYS A 84 7.13 9.87 -0.61
CA LYS A 84 6.98 8.86 0.44
C LYS A 84 6.95 7.44 -0.11
N ALA A 85 6.29 7.20 -1.25
CA ALA A 85 6.32 5.91 -1.91
C ALA A 85 7.75 5.52 -2.34
N GLN A 86 8.51 6.46 -2.90
CA GLN A 86 9.92 6.24 -3.25
C GLN A 86 10.79 5.98 -2.02
N GLU A 87 10.58 6.69 -0.92
CA GLU A 87 11.27 6.44 0.36
C GLU A 87 10.92 5.06 0.94
N MET A 88 9.66 4.63 0.88
CA MET A 88 9.26 3.30 1.33
C MET A 88 9.89 2.19 0.47
N LEU A 89 10.04 2.40 -0.84
CA LEU A 89 10.75 1.46 -1.71
C LEU A 89 12.23 1.41 -1.36
N LYS A 90 12.88 2.56 -1.16
CA LYS A 90 14.29 2.64 -0.71
C LYS A 90 14.50 2.03 0.68
N ALA A 91 13.56 2.23 1.61
CA ALA A 91 13.59 1.64 2.95
C ALA A 91 13.42 0.11 2.90
N LYS A 92 12.60 -0.42 1.98
CA LYS A 92 12.49 -1.87 1.74
C LYS A 92 13.76 -2.48 1.11
N HIS A 93 14.61 -1.67 0.48
CA HIS A 93 15.92 -2.10 -0.04
C HIS A 93 17.04 -2.05 1.00
N SER A 94 16.81 -1.45 2.18
CA SER A 94 17.61 -1.79 3.35
C SER A 94 17.21 -3.20 3.82
N PRO A 95 18.15 -4.06 4.27
CA PRO A 95 17.81 -5.39 4.73
C PRO A 95 17.05 -5.25 6.06
N ALA A 96 15.75 -4.96 5.98
CA ALA A 96 14.82 -5.21 7.05
C ALA A 96 14.99 -6.70 7.36
N LYS A 97 15.66 -6.98 8.50
CA LYS A 97 15.82 -8.32 9.05
C LYS A 97 14.50 -9.04 8.84
N GLU A 98 14.49 -9.97 7.90
CA GLU A 98 13.42 -10.93 7.76
C GLU A 98 13.31 -11.53 9.14
N SER A 99 12.28 -11.12 9.90
CA SER A 99 12.15 -11.52 11.29
C SER A 99 12.13 -13.03 11.25
N GLU A 100 13.23 -13.65 11.70
CA GLU A 100 13.37 -15.11 11.68
C GLU A 100 12.09 -15.65 12.28
N ARG A 101 11.30 -16.33 11.44
CA ARG A 101 10.11 -17.01 11.93
C ARG A 101 10.64 -17.94 13.01
N PRO A 102 10.17 -17.85 14.28
CA PRO A 102 10.60 -18.76 15.32
C PRO A 102 10.50 -20.17 14.75
N GLY A 103 11.63 -20.87 14.67
CA GLY A 103 11.66 -22.22 14.14
C GLY A 103 10.67 -23.05 14.94
N LEU A 104 9.82 -23.80 14.23
CA LEU A 104 8.88 -24.72 14.87
C LEU A 104 9.64 -25.64 15.83
N SER A 105 9.08 -25.84 17.03
CA SER A 105 9.65 -26.76 18.03
C SER A 105 9.85 -28.16 17.42
N GLU A 106 10.90 -28.87 17.84
CA GLU A 106 11.13 -30.26 17.43
C GLU A 106 9.92 -31.16 17.73
N ARG A 107 9.16 -30.85 18.80
CA ARG A 107 7.89 -31.52 19.12
C ARG A 107 6.84 -31.33 18.02
N ASP A 108 6.66 -30.10 17.55
CA ASP A 108 5.68 -29.78 16.50
C ASP A 108 6.06 -30.45 15.18
N LYS A 109 7.36 -30.52 14.85
CA LYS A 109 7.81 -31.24 13.65
C LYS A 109 7.49 -32.73 13.72
N ARG A 110 7.65 -33.37 14.88
CA ARG A 110 7.29 -34.78 15.08
C ARG A 110 5.79 -34.99 14.94
N MET A 111 5.01 -34.16 15.61
CA MET A 111 3.55 -34.27 15.57
C MET A 111 2.99 -33.99 14.16
N ALA A 112 3.56 -33.02 13.43
CA ALA A 112 3.22 -32.77 12.03
C ALA A 112 3.46 -34.00 11.14
N LYS A 113 4.56 -34.73 11.35
CA LYS A 113 4.85 -35.97 10.61
C LYS A 113 3.85 -37.08 10.94
N GLU A 114 3.51 -37.26 12.22
CA GLU A 114 2.50 -38.24 12.64
C GLU A 114 1.11 -37.93 12.09
N VAL A 115 0.71 -36.65 12.11
CA VAL A 115 -0.56 -36.21 11.53
C VAL A 115 -0.55 -36.39 10.00
N ALA A 116 0.58 -36.13 9.33
CA ALA A 116 0.71 -36.35 7.89
C ALA A 116 0.57 -37.84 7.53
N SER A 117 1.30 -38.73 8.21
CA SER A 117 1.21 -40.19 7.95
C SER A 117 -0.18 -40.75 8.27
N TYR A 118 -0.83 -40.24 9.31
CA TYR A 118 -2.22 -40.58 9.61
C TYR A 118 -3.18 -40.11 8.49
N ASN A 119 -3.01 -38.87 8.02
CA ASN A 119 -3.84 -38.33 6.96
C ASN A 119 -3.66 -39.10 5.65
N GLU A 120 -2.43 -39.46 5.28
CA GLU A 120 -2.16 -40.24 4.06
C GLU A 120 -2.83 -41.61 4.06
N SER A 121 -2.95 -42.25 5.22
CA SER A 121 -3.51 -43.61 5.34
C SER A 121 -5.01 -43.64 5.63
N ARG A 122 -5.51 -42.72 6.47
CA ARG A 122 -6.90 -42.74 6.94
C ARG A 122 -7.79 -41.64 6.36
N ARG A 123 -7.21 -40.56 5.84
CA ARG A 123 -7.98 -39.46 5.24
C ARG A 123 -8.10 -39.70 3.73
N SER A 124 -9.30 -39.50 3.20
CA SER A 124 -9.48 -39.38 1.76
C SER A 124 -8.77 -38.14 1.21
N GLU A 125 -8.45 -38.15 -0.07
CA GLU A 125 -7.82 -37.03 -0.76
C GLU A 125 -8.60 -35.71 -0.58
N SER A 126 -7.89 -34.60 -0.47
CA SER A 126 -8.51 -33.28 -0.41
C SER A 126 -9.24 -32.96 -1.72
N LEU A 127 -10.34 -32.22 -1.65
CA LEU A 127 -11.08 -31.78 -2.84
C LEU A 127 -10.18 -31.01 -3.82
N LEU A 128 -9.25 -30.20 -3.29
CA LEU A 128 -8.26 -29.50 -4.11
C LEU A 128 -7.29 -30.45 -4.79
N ASP A 129 -6.84 -31.50 -4.09
CA ASP A 129 -5.93 -32.50 -4.63
C ASP A 129 -6.62 -33.32 -5.72
N MET A 130 -7.86 -33.76 -5.48
CA MET A 130 -8.68 -34.45 -6.48
C MET A 130 -8.85 -33.60 -7.75
N HIS A 131 -9.16 -32.31 -7.59
CA HIS A 131 -9.29 -31.40 -8.73
C HIS A 131 -7.95 -31.21 -9.47
N SER A 132 -6.85 -31.06 -8.73
CA SER A 132 -5.52 -30.92 -9.32
C SER A 132 -5.10 -32.17 -10.10
N LYS A 133 -5.37 -33.37 -9.57
CA LYS A 133 -5.11 -34.65 -10.24
C LYS A 133 -5.97 -34.79 -11.50
N LYS A 134 -7.24 -34.41 -11.45
CA LYS A 134 -8.13 -34.42 -12.61
C LYS A 134 -7.65 -33.49 -13.72
N LEU A 135 -7.17 -32.29 -13.37
CA LEU A 135 -6.59 -31.36 -14.35
C LEU A 135 -5.29 -31.90 -14.97
N LYS A 136 -4.42 -32.51 -14.16
CA LYS A 136 -3.17 -33.13 -14.65
C LYS A 136 -3.46 -34.29 -15.61
N ARG A 137 -4.34 -35.22 -15.24
CA ARG A 137 -4.75 -36.34 -16.10
C ARG A 137 -5.30 -35.86 -17.43
N LYS A 138 -6.20 -34.87 -17.42
CA LYS A 138 -6.72 -34.26 -18.66
C LYS A 138 -5.61 -33.65 -19.52
N ALA A 139 -4.61 -33.01 -18.90
CA ALA A 139 -3.50 -32.42 -19.64
C ALA A 139 -2.54 -33.48 -20.22
N GLU A 140 -2.39 -34.63 -19.56
CA GLU A 140 -1.65 -35.78 -20.07
C GLU A 140 -2.42 -36.45 -21.23
N ASP A 141 -3.72 -36.70 -21.06
CA ASP A 141 -4.59 -37.26 -22.11
C ASP A 141 -4.61 -36.40 -23.39
N GLU A 142 -4.57 -35.07 -23.26
CA GLU A 142 -4.49 -34.16 -24.41
C GLU A 142 -3.08 -34.10 -25.05
N LYS A 143 -2.02 -34.42 -24.30
CA LYS A 143 -0.66 -34.51 -24.85
C LYS A 143 -0.42 -35.79 -25.62
N ASP A 144 -1.01 -36.89 -25.17
CA ASP A 144 -0.90 -38.21 -25.83
C ASP A 144 -1.74 -38.28 -27.13
N ARG A 145 -2.70 -37.37 -27.30
CA ARG A 145 -3.44 -37.25 -28.56
C ARG A 145 -2.58 -36.59 -29.64
N PRO A 146 -2.56 -37.13 -30.87
CA PRO A 146 -1.88 -36.48 -31.99
C PRO A 146 -2.48 -35.09 -32.20
N GLN A 147 -1.62 -34.06 -32.27
CA GLN A 147 -2.03 -32.67 -32.48
C GLN A 147 -2.62 -32.48 -33.88
N GLN A 148 -3.90 -32.77 -34.02
CA GLN A 148 -4.68 -32.49 -35.21
C GLN A 148 -5.12 -31.02 -35.22
N ARG A 149 -5.32 -30.45 -36.42
CA ARG A 149 -5.87 -29.10 -36.57
C ARG A 149 -7.27 -29.05 -35.97
N ARG A 150 -7.40 -28.42 -34.81
CA ARG A 150 -8.66 -28.19 -34.11
C ARG A 150 -9.38 -26.97 -34.72
N ALA A 151 -10.70 -27.03 -34.80
CA ALA A 151 -11.51 -25.86 -35.15
C ALA A 151 -11.40 -24.77 -34.08
N PHE A 152 -11.59 -23.51 -34.47
CA PHE A 152 -11.57 -22.37 -33.56
C PHE A 152 -12.68 -22.50 -32.51
N ASP A 153 -12.30 -22.40 -31.25
CA ASP A 153 -13.19 -22.45 -30.10
C ASP A 153 -13.10 -21.12 -29.37
N ARG A 154 -14.21 -20.37 -29.36
CA ARG A 154 -14.28 -19.04 -28.76
C ARG A 154 -13.83 -19.04 -27.30
N GLU A 155 -14.13 -20.08 -26.51
CA GLU A 155 -13.80 -20.08 -25.09
C GLU A 155 -12.30 -20.31 -24.84
N GLN A 156 -11.69 -21.23 -25.59
CA GLN A 156 -10.26 -21.55 -25.46
C GLN A 156 -9.37 -20.51 -26.16
N ASP A 157 -9.78 -20.06 -27.35
CA ASP A 157 -8.91 -19.31 -28.26
C ASP A 157 -9.10 -17.79 -28.10
N LEU A 158 -10.31 -17.31 -27.80
CA LEU A 158 -10.57 -15.88 -27.63
C LEU A 158 -10.20 -15.38 -26.22
N GLN A 159 -10.01 -16.29 -25.26
CA GLN A 159 -9.60 -16.04 -23.87
C GLN A 159 -10.34 -14.89 -23.16
N VAL A 160 -11.56 -14.54 -23.59
CA VAL A 160 -12.30 -13.40 -23.06
C VAL A 160 -12.77 -13.71 -21.64
N HIS A 161 -12.50 -12.80 -20.70
CA HIS A 161 -12.86 -12.92 -19.28
C HIS A 161 -12.16 -14.03 -18.47
N ARG A 162 -11.01 -14.55 -18.93
CA ARG A 162 -10.23 -15.47 -18.11
C ARG A 162 -9.50 -14.70 -17.01
N PHE A 163 -9.77 -15.06 -15.74
CA PHE A 163 -8.88 -14.66 -14.64
C PHE A 163 -7.48 -15.18 -14.95
N ASP A 164 -6.50 -14.28 -14.87
CA ASP A 164 -5.09 -14.61 -14.96
C ASP A 164 -4.73 -15.70 -13.94
N GLU A 165 -3.84 -16.62 -14.29
CA GLU A 165 -3.40 -17.68 -13.38
C GLU A 165 -2.78 -17.10 -12.11
N ALA A 166 -2.08 -15.97 -12.23
CA ALA A 166 -1.54 -15.24 -11.09
C ALA A 166 -2.67 -14.74 -10.16
N GLN A 167 -3.73 -14.17 -10.71
CA GLN A 167 -4.89 -13.70 -9.95
C GLN A 167 -5.64 -14.87 -9.29
N LYS A 168 -5.80 -16.01 -9.98
CA LYS A 168 -6.40 -17.22 -9.40
C LYS A 168 -5.58 -17.74 -8.21
N LYS A 169 -4.26 -17.84 -8.36
CA LYS A 169 -3.34 -18.26 -7.28
C LYS A 169 -3.40 -17.28 -6.11
N ALA A 170 -3.40 -15.97 -6.38
CA ALA A 170 -3.51 -14.94 -5.36
C ALA A 170 -4.84 -15.05 -4.58
N LEU A 171 -5.96 -15.28 -5.26
CA LEU A 171 -7.26 -15.46 -4.61
C LEU A 171 -7.28 -16.71 -3.71
N ILE A 172 -6.73 -17.83 -4.19
CA ILE A 172 -6.60 -19.06 -3.41
C ILE A 172 -5.73 -18.82 -2.17
N ASN A 173 -4.58 -18.15 -2.31
CA ASN A 173 -3.71 -17.85 -1.18
C ASN A 173 -4.39 -16.92 -0.17
N LYS A 174 -5.07 -15.87 -0.64
CA LYS A 174 -5.85 -14.97 0.21
C LYS A 174 -6.95 -15.69 0.99
N SER A 175 -7.62 -16.67 0.38
CA SER A 175 -8.62 -17.49 1.08
C SER A 175 -8.01 -18.38 2.18
N LYS A 176 -6.78 -18.87 1.99
CA LYS A 176 -6.07 -19.66 3.03
C LYS A 176 -5.74 -18.78 4.24
N GLU A 177 -5.35 -17.53 4.01
CA GLU A 177 -5.04 -16.55 5.06
C GLU A 177 -6.28 -16.15 5.89
N LEU A 178 -7.49 -16.21 5.34
CA LEU A 178 -8.69 -15.96 6.15
C LEU A 178 -8.86 -16.97 7.29
N ASN A 179 -8.37 -18.20 7.10
CA ASN A 179 -8.41 -19.25 8.12
C ASN A 179 -7.31 -19.07 9.20
N THR A 180 -6.29 -18.25 8.96
CA THR A 180 -5.20 -18.05 9.95
C THR A 180 -5.61 -17.15 11.11
N ARG A 181 -6.75 -16.46 11.04
CA ARG A 181 -7.28 -15.66 12.16
C ARG A 181 -7.63 -16.50 13.38
N PHE A 182 -7.95 -17.77 13.17
CA PHE A 182 -8.28 -18.74 14.22
C PHE A 182 -7.25 -19.88 14.31
N SER A 183 -6.11 -19.77 13.63
CA SER A 183 -5.09 -20.81 13.65
C SER A 183 -4.21 -20.73 14.89
N HIS A 184 -3.45 -21.80 15.11
CA HIS A 184 -2.48 -21.95 16.18
C HIS A 184 -1.47 -20.79 16.25
N GLY A 185 -0.94 -20.56 17.45
CA GLY A 185 0.01 -19.48 17.73
C GLY A 185 1.38 -19.69 17.08
N LYS A 186 2.16 -18.62 16.97
CA LYS A 186 3.47 -18.62 16.29
C LYS A 186 4.50 -19.60 16.89
N ASN A 187 4.32 -19.99 18.16
CA ASN A 187 5.28 -20.80 18.90
C ASN A 187 4.88 -22.28 19.05
N ASN A 188 3.57 -22.58 19.02
CA ASN A 188 3.04 -23.92 19.21
C ASN A 188 1.96 -24.18 18.15
N MET A 189 2.25 -25.06 17.20
CA MET A 189 1.30 -25.45 16.15
C MET A 189 0.34 -26.56 16.61
N PHE A 190 0.73 -27.33 17.62
CA PHE A 190 -0.09 -28.37 18.22
C PHE A 190 -0.20 -28.13 19.74
N LEU A 191 -1.32 -28.54 20.32
CA LEU A 191 -1.60 -28.37 21.76
C LEU A 191 -0.83 -29.37 22.63
#